data_AF-A0A9Q0FQL3-F1
#
_entry.id   AF-A0A9Q0FQL3-F1
#
_cell.length_a   1.000
_cell.length_b   1.000
_cell.length_c   1.000
_cell.angle_alpha   90.00
_cell.angle_beta   90.00
_cell.angle_gamma   90.00
#
_symmetry.space_group_name_H-M   'P 1'
#
loop_
_entity.id
_entity.type
_entity.pdbx_description
1 polymer ?
#
loop_
_entity_poly.entity_id
_entity_poly.type
_entity_poly.pdbx_seq_one_letter_code
_entity_poly.pdbx_strand_id
1 'polypeptide(L)'
;MNQNQTSHTQWTKGRLHSAFPTTPAEVSSVEELFEFICSGPLISKLGLSPEKIDDSIDKRLSYGLQLCQLFELNQLYLTVPQKARFYHYYIPVFLWCEDKIANHVAQFKHKGDIPPLVIGFSAPQGCGKTTLVFALDYLFQVTGRKSATLSIDDFYLTAEGQVIFYGIPSAYIYFFALFLLIQIHITYRPN
;
A
#
# COMPACT_ATOMS: atom_id res chain seq x y z
N MET A 1 -34.99 -23.72 24.12
CA MET A 1 -35.30 -22.72 23.08
C MET A 1 -34.35 -21.56 23.27
N ASN A 2 -33.45 -21.38 22.30
CA ASN A 2 -32.29 -20.50 22.33
C ASN A 2 -32.46 -19.52 21.17
N GLN A 3 -32.53 -18.20 21.42
CA GLN A 3 -32.38 -17.12 20.43
C GLN A 3 -31.93 -15.87 21.20
N ASN A 4 -30.65 -15.48 21.10
CA ASN A 4 -30.03 -14.61 20.08
C ASN A 4 -29.69 -13.24 20.70
N GLN A 5 -28.49 -13.14 21.27
CA GLN A 5 -27.83 -11.85 21.50
C GLN A 5 -27.03 -11.49 20.24
N THR A 6 -27.45 -10.42 19.58
CA THR A 6 -26.74 -9.74 18.51
C THR A 6 -25.58 -8.93 19.10
N SER A 7 -24.36 -9.43 18.95
CA SER A 7 -23.13 -8.72 19.33
C SER A 7 -22.68 -7.84 18.17
N HIS A 8 -23.09 -6.56 18.20
CA HIS A 8 -22.48 -5.52 17.39
C HIS A 8 -21.10 -5.17 18.00
N THR A 9 -20.02 -5.58 17.35
CA THR A 9 -18.66 -5.19 17.73
C THR A 9 -18.45 -3.72 17.34
N GLN A 10 -18.74 -2.83 18.28
CA GLN A 10 -18.44 -1.41 18.19
C GLN A 10 -16.93 -1.21 18.37
N TRP A 11 -16.23 -0.79 17.32
CA TRP A 11 -14.80 -0.49 17.38
C TRP A 11 -14.61 0.80 18.18
N THR A 12 -14.06 0.67 19.39
CA THR A 12 -13.71 1.80 20.25
C THR A 12 -12.52 2.55 19.64
N LYS A 13 -12.80 3.78 19.21
CA LYS A 13 -11.83 4.75 18.67
C LYS A 13 -10.84 5.13 19.79
N GLY A 14 -9.67 4.49 19.80
CA GLY A 14 -8.58 4.87 20.70
C GLY A 14 -8.12 6.30 20.40
N ARG A 15 -8.20 7.17 21.40
CA ARG A 15 -7.74 8.57 21.33
C ARG A 15 -6.22 8.59 21.22
N LEU A 16 -5.68 8.80 20.02
CA LEU A 16 -4.25 9.05 19.83
C LEU A 16 -3.96 10.47 20.33
N HIS A 17 -3.17 10.57 21.40
CA HIS A 17 -2.71 11.84 21.94
C HIS A 17 -1.78 12.51 20.91
N SER A 18 -2.22 13.63 20.33
CA SER A 18 -1.37 14.48 19.50
C SER A 18 -0.41 15.27 20.39
N ALA A 19 0.78 14.73 20.63
CA ALA A 19 1.88 15.50 21.19
C ALA A 19 2.45 16.38 20.07
N PHE A 20 2.28 17.70 20.18
CA PHE A 20 2.92 18.65 19.27
C PHE A 20 4.44 18.64 19.53
N PRO A 21 5.29 18.61 18.49
CA PRO A 21 6.73 18.69 18.66
C PRO A 21 7.13 20.05 19.26
N THR A 22 7.97 20.04 20.30
CA THR A 22 8.53 21.24 20.94
C THR A 22 9.74 21.82 20.21
N THR A 23 10.27 21.12 19.20
CA THR A 23 11.40 21.58 18.40
C THR A 23 10.92 22.24 17.09
N PRO A 24 11.51 23.37 16.68
CA PRO A 24 11.20 24.00 15.39
C PRO A 24 11.32 22.99 14.24
N ALA A 25 10.44 23.10 13.24
CA ALA A 25 10.56 22.31 12.01
C ALA A 25 11.89 22.67 11.35
N GLU A 26 12.76 21.67 11.16
CA GLU A 26 13.78 21.77 10.12
C GLU A 26 13.01 21.83 8.80
N VAL A 27 12.87 23.03 8.24
CA VAL A 27 12.32 23.25 6.92
C VAL A 27 13.31 22.64 5.94
N SER A 28 13.11 21.36 5.64
CA SER A 28 13.94 20.64 4.68
C SER A 28 13.78 21.31 3.32
N SER A 29 14.89 21.73 2.72
CA SER A 29 14.88 22.31 1.38
C SER A 29 14.34 21.29 0.36
N VAL A 30 13.82 21.78 -0.78
CA VAL A 30 13.33 20.90 -1.84
C VAL A 30 14.47 20.01 -2.35
N GLU A 31 15.68 20.56 -2.42
CA GLU A 31 16.92 19.87 -2.76
C GLU A 31 17.24 18.73 -1.78
N GLU A 32 17.19 18.97 -0.47
CA GLU A 32 17.38 17.90 0.54
C GLU A 32 16.36 16.78 0.40
N LEU A 33 15.09 17.12 0.14
CA LEU A 33 14.05 16.12 -0.06
C LEU A 33 14.26 15.34 -1.36
N PHE A 34 14.73 15.99 -2.42
CA PHE A 34 15.09 15.34 -3.68
C PHE A 34 16.27 14.37 -3.50
N GLU A 35 17.35 14.81 -2.87
CA GLU A 35 18.49 13.94 -2.52
C GLU A 35 18.05 12.77 -1.65
N PHE A 36 17.19 13.05 -0.66
CA PHE A 36 16.58 12.02 0.16
C PHE A 36 15.82 11.02 -0.72
N ILE A 37 14.90 11.43 -1.59
CA ILE A 37 14.16 10.53 -2.48
C ILE A 37 15.12 9.68 -3.33
N CYS A 38 16.13 10.29 -3.93
CA CYS A 38 17.13 9.62 -4.77
C CYS A 38 17.94 8.55 -4.01
N SER A 39 18.15 8.73 -2.70
CA SER A 39 18.85 7.75 -1.85
C SER A 39 18.04 6.50 -1.52
N GLY A 40 16.76 6.44 -1.92
CA GLY A 40 15.86 5.33 -1.57
C GLY A 40 16.29 3.98 -2.16
N PRO A 41 16.18 2.87 -1.39
CA PRO A 41 16.62 1.53 -1.83
C PRO A 41 15.82 0.95 -3.01
N LEU A 42 14.64 1.49 -3.32
CA LEU A 42 13.85 1.07 -4.46
C LEU A 42 14.19 1.81 -5.76
N ILE A 43 14.87 2.97 -5.68
CA ILE A 43 15.15 3.79 -6.86
C ILE A 43 15.97 3.00 -7.89
N SER A 44 17.08 2.41 -7.46
CA SER A 44 17.94 1.59 -8.32
C SER A 44 17.24 0.32 -8.82
N LYS A 45 16.44 -0.34 -7.96
CA LYS A 45 15.71 -1.56 -8.30
C LYS A 45 14.61 -1.35 -9.34
N LEU A 46 14.01 -0.16 -9.34
CA LEU A 46 12.97 0.23 -10.29
C LEU A 46 13.54 0.85 -11.57
N GLY A 47 14.87 0.97 -11.70
CA GLY A 47 15.52 1.59 -12.85
C GLY A 47 15.17 3.08 -13.01
N LEU A 48 14.89 3.76 -11.89
CA LEU A 48 14.62 5.20 -11.86
C LEU A 48 15.96 5.94 -11.79
N SER A 49 16.20 6.83 -12.77
CA SER A 49 17.33 7.77 -12.72
C SER A 49 16.93 9.03 -11.94
N PRO A 50 17.91 9.79 -11.41
CA PRO A 50 17.65 11.09 -10.78
C PRO A 50 16.87 12.05 -11.70
N GLU A 51 17.17 12.06 -12.99
CA GLU A 51 16.48 12.86 -14.01
C GLU A 51 14.98 12.52 -14.06
N LYS A 52 14.63 11.22 -14.13
CA LYS A 52 13.23 10.77 -14.10
C LYS A 52 12.54 11.11 -12.78
N ILE A 53 13.29 11.21 -11.70
CA ILE A 53 12.75 11.62 -10.40
C ILE A 53 12.43 13.11 -10.44
N ASP A 54 13.35 13.92 -10.96
CA ASP A 54 13.21 15.36 -11.08
C ASP A 54 11.99 15.72 -11.95
N ASP A 55 11.87 15.08 -13.12
CA ASP A 55 10.73 15.25 -14.06
C ASP A 55 9.36 14.98 -13.43
N SER A 56 9.31 14.25 -12.31
CA SER A 56 8.07 13.90 -11.63
C SER A 56 8.09 14.19 -10.13
N ILE A 57 8.90 15.15 -9.70
CA ILE A 57 9.05 15.52 -8.29
C ILE A 57 7.73 16.06 -7.73
N ASP A 58 7.06 16.97 -8.44
CA ASP A 58 5.76 17.53 -8.05
C ASP A 58 4.71 16.45 -7.83
N LYS A 59 4.70 15.45 -8.71
CA LYS A 59 3.80 14.30 -8.61
C LYS A 59 4.09 13.49 -7.34
N ARG A 60 5.36 13.24 -7.01
CA ARG A 60 5.73 12.58 -5.74
C ARG A 60 5.35 13.40 -4.53
N LEU A 61 5.55 14.71 -4.54
CA LEU A 61 5.15 15.61 -3.45
C LEU A 61 3.63 15.60 -3.26
N SER A 62 2.87 15.60 -4.36
CA SER A 62 1.41 15.49 -4.31
C SER A 62 0.95 14.19 -3.64
N TYR A 63 1.58 13.04 -3.97
CA TYR A 63 1.30 11.79 -3.28
C TYR A 63 1.76 11.78 -1.82
N GLY A 64 2.88 12.42 -1.50
CA GLY A 64 3.30 12.65 -0.12
C GLY A 64 2.24 13.38 0.69
N LEU A 65 1.62 14.41 0.13
CA LEU A 65 0.50 15.13 0.75
C LEU A 65 -0.72 14.24 0.95
N GLN A 66 -1.11 13.45 -0.07
CA GLN A 66 -2.21 12.49 0.05
C GLN A 66 -1.95 11.48 1.18
N LEU A 67 -0.73 10.97 1.31
CA LEU A 67 -0.35 10.06 2.39
C LEU A 67 -0.33 10.75 3.76
N CYS A 68 0.09 12.02 3.84
CA CYS A 68 -0.01 12.79 5.08
C CYS A 68 -1.47 12.92 5.53
N GLN A 69 -2.39 13.18 4.60
CA GLN A 69 -3.83 13.24 4.89
C GLN A 69 -4.36 11.88 5.37
N LEU A 70 -4.00 10.79 4.69
CA LEU A 70 -4.43 9.43 5.06
C LEU A 70 -4.01 9.03 6.47
N PHE A 71 -2.78 9.36 6.87
CA PHE A 71 -2.21 8.97 8.16
C PHE A 71 -2.32 10.06 9.24
N GLU A 72 -3.07 11.14 8.96
CA GLU A 72 -3.25 12.29 9.87
C GLU A 72 -1.90 12.89 10.35
N LEU A 73 -0.91 12.94 9.44
CA LEU A 73 0.41 13.49 9.71
C LEU A 73 0.53 14.93 9.23
N ASN A 74 1.29 15.73 9.97
CA ASN A 74 1.63 17.08 9.52
C ASN A 74 2.76 17.02 8.49
N GLN A 75 2.47 17.47 7.26
CA GLN A 75 3.41 17.48 6.14
C GLN A 75 4.71 18.24 6.45
N LEU A 76 4.64 19.30 7.25
CA LEU A 76 5.80 20.13 7.60
C LEU A 76 6.70 19.47 8.67
N TYR A 77 6.22 18.42 9.34
CA TYR A 77 6.88 17.81 10.49
C TYR A 77 6.94 16.27 10.38
N LEU A 78 7.33 15.76 9.21
CA LEU A 78 7.55 14.33 9.04
C LEU A 78 8.92 13.91 9.62
N THR A 79 8.90 12.96 10.56
CA THR A 79 10.12 12.30 11.05
C THR A 79 10.81 11.53 9.92
N VAL A 80 12.12 11.29 10.05
CA VAL A 80 12.90 10.52 9.05
C VAL A 80 12.25 9.15 8.72
N PRO A 81 11.77 8.34 9.70
CA PRO A 81 11.09 7.08 9.39
C PRO A 81 9.74 7.25 8.67
N GLN A 82 9.01 8.34 8.90
CA GLN A 82 7.78 8.65 8.16
C GLN A 82 8.12 9.06 6.72
N LYS A 83 9.11 9.94 6.53
CA LYS A 83 9.62 10.33 5.21
C LYS A 83 10.08 9.11 4.42
N ALA A 84 10.86 8.22 5.03
CA ALA A 84 11.33 6.99 4.40
C ALA A 84 10.15 6.09 3.97
N ARG A 85 9.16 5.87 4.84
CA ARG A 85 7.97 5.07 4.47
C ARG A 85 7.26 5.63 3.24
N PHE A 86 7.08 6.95 3.15
CA PHE A 86 6.37 7.55 2.02
C PHE A 86 7.23 7.57 0.76
N TYR A 87 8.40 8.19 0.84
CA TYR A 87 9.20 8.54 -0.34
C TYR A 87 10.14 7.44 -0.80
N HIS A 88 10.56 6.53 0.09
CA HIS A 88 11.42 5.40 -0.28
C HIS A 88 10.66 4.10 -0.52
N TYR A 89 9.40 4.01 -0.06
CA TYR A 89 8.65 2.76 -0.10
C TYR A 89 7.26 2.91 -0.74
N TYR A 90 6.33 3.63 -0.13
CA TYR A 90 4.93 3.66 -0.59
C TYR A 90 4.79 4.32 -1.98
N ILE A 91 5.38 5.49 -2.18
CA ILE A 91 5.30 6.22 -3.47
C ILE A 91 6.03 5.47 -4.58
N PRO A 92 7.27 4.98 -4.42
CA PRO A 92 7.93 4.18 -5.45
C PRO A 92 7.15 2.91 -5.83
N VAL A 93 6.59 2.19 -4.84
CA VAL A 93 5.75 1.01 -5.11
C VAL A 93 4.47 1.40 -5.85
N PHE A 94 3.81 2.50 -5.46
CA PHE A 94 2.63 3.01 -6.16
C PHE A 94 2.94 3.34 -7.63
N LEU A 95 4.02 4.07 -7.90
CA LEU A 95 4.44 4.41 -9.25
C LEU A 95 4.79 3.18 -10.09
N TRP A 96 5.39 2.16 -9.47
CA TRP A 96 5.61 0.88 -10.14
C TRP A 96 4.30 0.19 -10.49
N CYS A 97 3.30 0.21 -9.59
CA CYS A 97 1.98 -0.32 -9.91
C CYS A 97 1.33 0.46 -11.06
N GLU A 98 1.44 1.80 -11.10
CA GLU A 98 0.97 2.63 -12.21
C GLU A 98 1.58 2.19 -13.55
N ASP A 99 2.88 1.91 -13.58
CA ASP A 99 3.56 1.37 -14.77
C ASP A 99 3.00 -0.01 -15.17
N LYS A 100 2.77 -0.91 -14.21
CA LYS A 100 2.15 -2.21 -14.49
C LYS A 100 0.74 -2.09 -15.02
N ILE A 101 -0.05 -1.15 -14.51
CA ILE A 101 -1.39 -0.86 -15.01
C ILE A 101 -1.33 -0.32 -16.44
N ALA A 102 -0.44 0.64 -16.71
CA ALA A 102 -0.28 1.21 -18.05
C ALA A 102 0.11 0.15 -19.09
N ASN A 103 1.07 -0.71 -18.74
CA ASN A 103 1.50 -1.83 -19.57
C ASN A 103 0.38 -2.84 -19.80
N HIS A 104 -0.38 -3.19 -18.75
CA HIS A 104 -1.54 -4.07 -18.87
C HIS A 104 -2.59 -3.48 -19.81
N VAL A 105 -2.98 -2.21 -19.63
CA VAL A 105 -3.93 -1.53 -20.53
C VAL A 105 -3.45 -1.60 -21.98
N ALA A 106 -2.18 -1.29 -22.23
CA ALA A 106 -1.60 -1.32 -23.58
C ALA A 106 -1.72 -2.70 -24.25
N GLN A 107 -1.54 -3.79 -23.50
CA GLN A 107 -1.66 -5.16 -24.02
C GLN A 107 -3.09 -5.54 -24.43
N PHE A 108 -4.11 -4.91 -23.83
CA PHE A 108 -5.52 -5.23 -24.07
C PHE A 108 -6.25 -4.19 -24.93
N LYS A 109 -5.59 -3.10 -25.37
CA LYS A 109 -6.19 -2.01 -26.18
C LYS A 109 -7.01 -2.46 -27.40
N HIS A 110 -6.73 -3.63 -27.96
CA HIS A 110 -7.41 -4.16 -29.15
C HIS A 110 -8.36 -5.32 -28.89
N LYS A 111 -8.52 -5.76 -27.63
CA LYS A 111 -9.26 -6.98 -27.27
C LYS A 111 -10.64 -6.73 -26.66
N GLY A 112 -11.13 -5.49 -26.69
CA GLY A 112 -12.40 -5.09 -26.06
C GLY A 112 -12.22 -4.83 -24.57
N ASP A 113 -12.85 -5.65 -23.73
CA ASP A 113 -12.79 -5.50 -22.27
C ASP A 113 -11.39 -5.80 -21.70
N ILE A 114 -10.93 -4.92 -20.81
CA ILE A 114 -9.64 -5.07 -20.12
C ILE A 114 -9.89 -5.85 -18.83
N PRO A 115 -9.34 -7.06 -18.67
CA PRO A 115 -9.49 -7.81 -17.43
C PRO A 115 -8.80 -7.07 -16.27
N PRO A 116 -9.24 -7.27 -15.01
CA PRO A 116 -8.55 -6.68 -13.87
C PRO A 116 -7.07 -7.09 -13.79
N LEU A 117 -6.21 -6.16 -13.37
CA LEU A 117 -4.83 -6.48 -13.03
C LEU A 117 -4.76 -6.94 -11.56
N VAL A 118 -4.12 -8.07 -11.31
CA VAL A 118 -3.89 -8.59 -9.95
C VAL A 118 -2.43 -8.39 -9.57
N ILE A 119 -2.17 -7.69 -8.47
CA ILE A 119 -0.84 -7.45 -7.92
C ILE A 119 -0.74 -8.13 -6.56
N GLY A 120 0.15 -9.12 -6.45
CA GLY A 120 0.40 -9.85 -5.21
C GLY A 120 1.56 -9.25 -4.41
N PHE A 121 1.32 -9.00 -3.13
CA PHE A 121 2.33 -8.61 -2.17
C PHE A 121 2.62 -9.78 -1.23
N SER A 122 3.88 -10.23 -1.16
CA SER A 122 4.35 -11.26 -0.22
C SER A 122 5.51 -10.74 0.63
N ALA A 123 5.53 -11.05 1.92
CA ALA A 123 6.57 -10.69 2.89
C ALA A 123 6.24 -11.31 4.26
N PRO A 124 7.23 -11.43 5.18
CA PRO A 124 7.01 -11.96 6.53
C PRO A 124 5.94 -11.20 7.32
N GLN A 125 5.30 -11.87 8.28
CA GLN A 125 4.33 -11.24 9.18
C GLN A 125 4.95 -10.04 9.93
N GLY A 126 4.16 -8.99 10.14
CA GLY A 126 4.62 -7.78 10.84
C GLY A 126 5.46 -6.81 9.98
N CYS A 127 5.75 -7.12 8.72
CA CYS A 127 6.52 -6.24 7.82
C CYS A 127 5.76 -4.98 7.34
N GLY A 128 4.51 -4.76 7.78
CA GLY A 128 3.69 -3.61 7.38
C GLY A 128 3.01 -3.74 6.01
N LYS A 129 2.84 -4.96 5.48
CA LYS A 129 2.18 -5.20 4.19
C LYS A 129 0.75 -4.66 4.13
N THR A 130 -0.07 -4.91 5.16
CA THR A 130 -1.44 -4.39 5.23
C THR A 130 -1.45 -2.87 5.20
N THR A 131 -0.51 -2.22 5.90
CA THR A 131 -0.37 -0.76 5.89
C THR A 131 0.06 -0.23 4.52
N LEU A 132 0.99 -0.92 3.84
CA LEU A 132 1.37 -0.58 2.46
C LEU A 132 0.15 -0.66 1.54
N VAL A 133 -0.59 -1.78 1.56
CA VAL A 133 -1.73 -1.92 0.66
C VAL A 133 -2.86 -0.94 1.00
N PHE A 134 -3.11 -0.66 2.27
CA PHE A 134 -4.03 0.40 2.67
C PHE A 134 -3.65 1.75 2.05
N ALA A 135 -2.35 2.10 2.07
CA ALA A 135 -1.85 3.32 1.42
C ALA A 135 -2.00 3.28 -0.11
N LEU A 136 -1.71 2.15 -0.76
CA LEU A 136 -1.84 1.99 -2.20
C LEU A 136 -3.30 2.09 -2.66
N ASP A 137 -4.21 1.41 -1.97
CA ASP A 137 -5.65 1.44 -2.24
C ASP A 137 -6.19 2.87 -2.17
N TYR A 138 -5.82 3.62 -1.13
CA TYR A 138 -6.15 5.04 -1.02
C TYR A 138 -5.58 5.86 -2.19
N LEU A 139 -4.30 5.68 -2.52
CA LEU A 139 -3.67 6.39 -3.64
C LEU A 139 -4.34 6.07 -4.99
N PHE A 140 -4.78 4.83 -5.22
CA PHE A 140 -5.55 4.45 -6.39
C PHE A 140 -6.90 5.16 -6.44
N GLN A 141 -7.62 5.21 -5.31
CA GLN A 141 -8.92 5.88 -5.24
C GLN A 141 -8.80 7.38 -5.54
N VAL A 142 -7.85 8.09 -4.92
CA VAL A 142 -7.67 9.54 -5.15
C VAL A 142 -7.12 9.86 -6.54
N THR A 143 -6.49 8.89 -7.22
CA THR A 143 -6.08 9.01 -8.62
C THR A 143 -7.14 8.52 -9.61
N GLY A 144 -8.35 8.18 -9.13
CA GLY A 144 -9.50 7.84 -9.97
C GLY A 144 -9.52 6.38 -10.45
N ARG A 145 -8.73 5.50 -9.84
CA ARG A 145 -8.74 4.06 -10.12
C ARG A 145 -9.64 3.30 -9.15
N LYS A 146 -10.27 2.25 -9.64
CA LYS A 146 -11.01 1.29 -8.82
C LYS A 146 -10.06 0.18 -8.39
N SER A 147 -9.95 -0.06 -7.10
CA SER A 147 -9.18 -1.15 -6.52
C SER A 147 -10.03 -1.96 -5.55
N ALA A 148 -9.70 -3.24 -5.41
CA ALA A 148 -10.21 -4.14 -4.41
C ALA A 148 -9.01 -4.84 -3.76
N THR A 149 -9.05 -4.95 -2.43
CA THR A 149 -7.98 -5.60 -1.66
C THR A 149 -8.51 -6.91 -1.11
N LEU A 150 -7.69 -7.96 -1.21
CA LEU A 150 -7.99 -9.30 -0.74
C LEU A 150 -6.83 -9.82 0.10
N SER A 151 -7.09 -10.26 1.33
CA SER A 151 -6.09 -10.99 2.11
C SER A 151 -6.28 -12.49 1.92
N ILE A 152 -5.20 -13.25 1.72
CA ILE A 152 -5.29 -14.72 1.70
C ILE A 152 -5.76 -15.28 3.05
N ASP A 153 -5.52 -14.55 4.15
CA ASP A 153 -5.98 -14.93 5.48
C ASP A 153 -7.50 -15.01 5.57
N ASP A 154 -8.22 -14.27 4.70
CA ASP A 154 -9.68 -14.32 4.65
C ASP A 154 -10.21 -15.64 4.04
N PHE A 155 -9.33 -16.45 3.44
CA PHE A 155 -9.64 -17.72 2.78
C PHE A 155 -9.20 -18.95 3.55
N TYR A 156 -8.81 -18.80 4.82
CA TYR A 156 -8.57 -19.97 5.65
C TYR A 156 -9.84 -20.83 5.76
N LEU A 157 -9.64 -22.16 5.72
CA LEU A 157 -10.70 -23.12 5.98
C LEU A 157 -11.34 -22.82 7.33
N THR A 158 -12.65 -23.00 7.43
CA THR A 158 -13.37 -22.91 8.70
C THR A 158 -12.76 -23.89 9.71
N ALA A 159 -12.91 -23.62 11.02
CA ALA A 159 -12.31 -24.41 12.09
C ALA A 159 -12.56 -25.93 11.95
N GLU A 160 -13.72 -26.33 11.43
CA GLU A 160 -14.10 -27.72 11.12
C GLU A 160 -13.16 -28.38 10.07
N GLY A 161 -12.67 -27.62 9.08
CA GLY A 161 -11.74 -28.10 8.06
C GLY A 161 -10.29 -28.20 8.52
N GLN A 162 -9.90 -27.50 9.60
CA GLN A 162 -8.54 -27.60 10.17
C GLN A 162 -8.34 -28.87 11.00
N VAL A 163 -9.40 -29.44 11.61
CA VAL A 163 -9.29 -30.63 12.47
C VAL A 163 -8.88 -31.89 11.68
N ILE A 164 -9.14 -31.93 10.36
CA ILE A 164 -8.76 -33.04 9.48
C ILE A 164 -7.24 -33.14 9.26
N PHE A 165 -6.48 -32.08 9.57
CA PHE A 165 -5.03 -32.02 9.32
C PHE A 165 -4.13 -32.41 10.52
N TYR A 166 -4.69 -32.88 11.65
CA TYR A 166 -3.89 -33.32 12.81
C TYR A 166 -3.20 -34.69 12.62
N GLY A 167 -3.28 -35.30 11.44
CA GLY A 167 -2.69 -36.61 11.13
C GLY A 167 -1.38 -36.60 10.33
N ILE A 168 -0.83 -35.43 9.95
CA ILE A 168 0.39 -35.35 9.12
C ILE A 168 1.56 -34.75 9.92
N PRO A 169 2.75 -35.37 9.89
CA PRO A 169 3.87 -34.96 10.71
C PRO A 169 4.30 -33.51 10.44
N SER A 170 4.42 -32.80 11.54
CA SER A 170 5.03 -31.49 11.85
C SER A 170 6.34 -31.16 11.10
N ALA A 171 6.29 -31.05 9.77
CA ALA A 171 7.38 -30.51 8.95
C ALA A 171 6.92 -29.45 7.92
N TYR A 172 5.61 -29.21 7.78
CA TYR A 172 5.03 -28.13 6.97
C TYR A 172 4.34 -27.05 7.83
N ILE A 173 4.82 -26.93 9.07
CA ILE A 173 4.41 -25.93 10.04
C ILE A 173 4.91 -24.56 9.57
N TYR A 174 3.96 -23.74 9.13
CA TYR A 174 3.99 -22.27 9.14
C TYR A 174 5.13 -21.58 8.36
N PHE A 175 5.09 -21.67 7.04
CA PHE A 175 5.56 -20.55 6.21
C PHE A 175 4.40 -19.56 6.04
N PHE A 176 4.11 -18.76 7.08
CA PHE A 176 3.11 -17.67 7.02
C PHE A 176 3.63 -16.54 6.12
N ALA A 177 3.55 -16.74 4.81
CA ALA A 177 3.59 -15.66 3.85
C ALA A 177 2.18 -15.07 3.76
N LEU A 178 1.97 -13.91 4.39
CA LEU A 178 0.75 -13.13 4.16
C LEU A 178 0.78 -12.66 2.70
N PHE A 179 -0.04 -13.25 1.85
CA PHE A 179 -0.26 -12.77 0.49
C PHE A 179 -1.43 -11.80 0.52
N LEU A 180 -1.16 -10.54 0.16
CA LEU A 180 -2.21 -9.56 -0.06
C LEU A 180 -2.31 -9.28 -1.55
N LEU A 181 -3.48 -9.47 -2.13
CA LEU A 181 -3.75 -9.20 -3.54
C LEU A 181 -4.48 -7.88 -3.66
N ILE A 182 -3.96 -6.98 -4.49
CA ILE A 182 -4.72 -5.82 -4.98
C ILE A 182 -5.21 -6.17 -6.38
N GLN A 183 -6.53 -6.24 -6.54
CA GLN A 183 -7.16 -6.29 -7.84
C GLN A 183 -7.53 -4.88 -8.26
N ILE A 184 -6.97 -4.41 -9.36
CA ILE A 184 -7.24 -3.08 -9.91
C ILE A 184 -8.19 -3.25 -11.08
N HIS A 185 -9.40 -2.71 -10.94
CA HIS A 185 -10.38 -2.70 -12.01
C HIS A 185 -10.12 -1.51 -12.92
N ILE A 186 -9.74 -1.82 -14.15
CA ILE A 186 -9.38 -0.83 -15.16
C ILE A 186 -10.62 -0.59 -16.01
N THR A 187 -11.18 0.61 -15.90
CA THR A 187 -12.24 1.05 -16.82
C THR A 187 -11.59 1.88 -17.92
N TYR A 188 -11.80 1.49 -19.17
CA TYR A 188 -11.39 2.30 -20.31
C TYR A 188 -12.30 3.53 -20.35
N ARG A 189 -11.75 4.72 -20.08
CA ARG A 189 -12.40 5.97 -20.44
C ARG A 189 -11.80 6.43 -21.77
N PRO A 190 -12.57 6.43 -22.88
CA PRO A 190 -12.16 7.17 -24.05
C PRO A 190 -12.10 8.66 -23.68
N ASN A 191 -10.98 9.32 -24.03
CA ASN A 191 -10.88 10.78 -24.05
C ASN A 191 -11.76 11.35 -25.16
#